data_AF-A0A7C3BGR1-F1
#
_entry.id   AF-A0A7C3BGR1-F1
#
_cell.length_a   1.000
_cell.length_b   1.000
_cell.length_c   1.000
_cell.angle_alpha   90.00
_cell.angle_beta   90.00
_cell.angle_gamma   90.00
#
_symmetry.space_group_name_H-M   'P 1'
#
loop_
_entity.id
_entity.type
_entity.pdbx_description
1 polymer ?
#
loop_
_entity_poly.entity_id
_entity_poly.type
_entity_poly.pdbx_seq_one_letter_code
_entity_poly.pdbx_strand_id
1 'polypeptide(L)' 'MKVYIRQKKSTVDVEGSCSVLELLRRLGYSQETVLVLRNGGLVTPDVRLSEEDEVEIIPVISGG' A
#
# COMPACT_ATOMS: atom_id res chain seq x y z
N MET A 1 2.97 -3.57 -10.61
CA MET A 1 2.08 -2.82 -9.69
C MET A 1 2.77 -1.53 -9.32
N LYS A 2 2.08 -0.40 -9.47
CA LYS A 2 2.65 0.92 -9.17
C LYS A 2 2.23 1.36 -7.78
N VAL A 3 3.18 1.64 -6.90
CA VAL A 3 2.91 1.96 -5.49
C VAL A 3 3.37 3.38 -5.17
N TYR A 4 2.43 4.24 -4.81
CA TYR A 4 2.68 5.61 -4.37
C TYR A 4 2.74 5.70 -2.85
N ILE A 5 3.87 6.16 -2.32
CA ILE A 5 4.09 6.32 -0.88
C ILE A 5 3.95 7.80 -0.53
N ARG A 6 2.79 8.17 0.05
CA ARG A 6 2.48 9.57 0.33
C ARG A 6 3.48 10.24 1.27
N GLN A 7 3.92 9.52 2.31
CA GLN A 7 4.88 10.04 3.30
C GLN A 7 6.20 10.49 2.66
N LYS A 8 6.69 9.73 1.67
CA LYS A 8 7.98 9.97 1.00
C LYS A 8 7.83 10.74 -0.31
N LYS A 9 6.59 11.00 -0.76
CA LYS A 9 6.27 11.55 -2.09
C LYS A 9 6.97 10.79 -3.22
N SER A 10 7.12 9.48 -3.06
CA SER A 10 7.86 8.61 -3.98
C SER A 10 6.96 7.55 -4.59
N THR A 11 7.30 7.10 -5.78
CA THR A 11 6.65 5.96 -6.44
C THR A 11 7.66 4.83 -6.58
N VAL A 12 7.22 3.60 -6.35
CA VAL A 12 8.01 2.38 -6.59
C VAL A 12 7.20 1.39 -7.41
N ASP A 13 7.87 0.69 -8.31
CA ASP A 13 7.29 -0.42 -9.05
C ASP A 13 7.57 -1.73 -8.31
N VAL A 14 6.53 -2.52 -8.10
CA VAL A 14 6.60 -3.83 -7.47
C VAL A 14 6.14 -4.87 -8.49
N GLU A 15 7.03 -5.82 -8.75
CA GLU A 15 6.77 -6.95 -9.66
C GLU A 15 5.94 -8.04 -8.95
N GLY A 16 5.08 -8.71 -9.72
CA GLY A 16 4.23 -9.79 -9.23
C GLY A 16 2.95 -9.31 -8.57
N SER A 17 2.01 -10.25 -8.47
CA SER A 17 0.82 -10.12 -7.62
C SER A 17 1.12 -10.56 -6.19
N CYS A 18 0.62 -9.83 -5.21
CA CYS A 18 0.79 -10.15 -3.79
C CYS A 18 -0.43 -9.69 -2.98
N SER A 19 -0.52 -10.06 -1.71
CA SER A 19 -1.53 -9.46 -0.83
C SER A 19 -1.07 -8.09 -0.34
N VAL A 20 -2.01 -7.24 0.08
CA VAL A 20 -1.69 -5.96 0.73
C VAL A 20 -0.74 -6.18 1.91
N LEU A 21 -1.00 -7.15 2.78
CA LEU A 21 -0.09 -7.52 3.89
C LEU A 21 1.33 -7.82 3.44
N GLU A 22 1.49 -8.58 2.35
CA GLU A 22 2.81 -8.93 1.85
C GLU A 22 3.53 -7.71 1.26
N LEU A 23 2.81 -6.87 0.51
CA LEU A 23 3.33 -5.59 0.03
C LEU A 23 3.85 -4.72 1.18
N LEU A 24 3.04 -4.53 2.22
CA LEU A 24 3.42 -3.73 3.38
C LEU A 24 4.67 -4.29 4.08
N ARG A 25 4.75 -5.61 4.25
CA ARG A 25 5.95 -6.27 4.80
C ARG A 25 7.19 -6.04 3.94
N ARG A 26 7.09 -6.18 2.62
CA ARG A 26 8.22 -5.93 1.69
C ARG A 26 8.71 -4.49 1.76
N LEU A 27 7.80 -3.53 1.95
CA LEU A 27 8.11 -2.10 2.04
C LEU A 27 8.43 -1.62 3.47
N GLY A 28 8.33 -2.49 4.48
CA GLY A 28 8.65 -2.17 5.88
C GLY A 28 7.60 -1.34 6.61
N TYR A 29 6.33 -1.40 6.21
CA TYR A 29 5.22 -0.70 6.88
C TYR A 29 4.40 -1.67 7.74
N SER A 30 3.85 -1.16 8.85
CA SER A 30 2.81 -1.86 9.63
C SER A 30 1.44 -1.50 9.07
N GLN A 31 0.54 -2.48 8.98
CA GLN A 31 -0.86 -2.27 8.58
C GLN A 31 -1.62 -1.33 9.55
N GLU A 32 -1.16 -1.21 10.79
CA GLU A 32 -1.77 -0.36 11.81
C GLU A 32 -1.40 1.11 11.64
N THR A 33 -0.32 1.40 10.89
CA THR A 33 0.23 2.76 10.73
C THR A 33 -0.07 3.37 9.37
N VAL A 34 -0.74 2.63 8.47
CA VAL A 34 -1.07 3.10 7.13
C VAL A 34 -2.46 2.66 6.67
N LEU A 35 -3.09 3.48 5.84
CA LEU A 35 -4.21 3.10 4.98
C LEU A 35 -3.67 2.74 3.59
N VAL A 36 -4.29 1.73 2.97
CA VAL A 36 -3.94 1.29 1.62
C VAL A 36 -5.15 1.49 0.71
N LEU A 37 -4.95 2.22 -0.38
CA LEU A 37 -5.93 2.35 -1.44
C LEU A 37 -5.45 1.56 -2.66
N ARG A 38 -6.38 0.86 -3.31
CA ARG A 38 -6.20 0.20 -4.60
C ARG A 38 -7.12 0.87 -5.61
N ASN A 39 -6.56 1.42 -6.69
CA ASN A 39 -7.29 2.12 -7.75
C ASN A 39 -8.25 3.18 -7.18
N GLY A 40 -7.81 3.92 -6.16
CA GLY A 40 -8.57 4.95 -5.46
C GLY A 40 -9.55 4.47 -4.37
N GLY A 41 -9.73 3.16 -4.18
CA GLY A 41 -10.63 2.59 -3.17
C GLY A 41 -9.89 1.99 -1.96
N LEU A 42 -10.38 2.21 -0.74
CA LEU A 42 -9.82 1.62 0.48
C LEU A 42 -9.98 0.09 0.45
N VAL A 43 -8.91 -0.64 0.76
CA VAL A 43 -8.90 -2.11 0.78
C VAL A 43 -8.47 -2.67 2.13
N THR A 44 -8.91 -3.89 2.44
CA THR A 44 -8.48 -4.62 3.62
C THR A 44 -7.11 -5.29 3.39
N PRO A 45 -6.34 -5.59 4.45
CA PRO A 45 -4.99 -6.11 4.33
C PRO A 45 -4.87 -7.51 3.66
N ASP A 46 -5.95 -8.28 3.63
CA ASP A 46 -6.03 -9.62 3.03
C ASP A 46 -6.29 -9.61 1.51
N VAL A 47 -6.66 -8.46 0.93
CA VAL A 47 -6.93 -8.32 -0.51
C VAL A 47 -5.68 -8.60 -1.35
N ARG A 48 -5.87 -9.33 -2.45
CA ARG A 48 -4.88 -9.55 -3.52
C ARG A 48 -4.80 -8.34 -4.44
N LEU A 49 -3.57 -7.91 -4.71
CA LEU A 49 -3.19 -6.87 -5.66
C LEU A 49 -2.61 -7.53 -6.92
N SER A 50 -3.03 -7.07 -8.09
CA SER A 50 -2.50 -7.46 -9.40
C SER A 50 -1.36 -6.55 -9.83
N GLU A 51 -0.63 -6.96 -10.87
CA GLU A 51 0.45 -6.14 -11.43
C GLU A 51 -0.03 -4.84 -12.06
N GLU A 52 -1.28 -4.80 -12.50
CA GLU A 52 -1.91 -3.65 -13.17
C GLU A 52 -2.48 -2.63 -12.17
N ASP A 53 -2.55 -2.97 -10.89
CA ASP A 53 -3.12 -2.10 -9.88
C ASP A 53 -2.23 -0.88 -9.57
N GLU A 54 -2.90 0.25 -9.33
CA GLU A 54 -2.33 1.43 -8.69
C GLU A 54 -2.63 1.39 -7.19
N VAL A 55 -1.58 1.50 -6.38
CA VAL A 55 -1.68 1.39 -4.93
C VAL A 55 -1.17 2.67 -4.28
N GLU A 56 -1.91 3.20 -3.31
CA GLU A 56 -1.45 4.31 -2.49
C GLU A 56 -1.31 3.88 -1.02
N ILE A 57 -0.18 4.23 -0.42
CA ILE A 57 0.09 4.03 1.01
C ILE A 57 0.05 5.40 1.69
N ILE A 58 -0.92 5.57 2.59
CA ILE A 58 -1.20 6.82 3.30
C ILE A 58 -0.90 6.59 4.79
N PRO A 59 0.04 7.32 5.42
CA PRO A 59 0.27 7.20 6.86
C PRO A 59 -0.97 7.66 7.64
N VAL A 60 -1.35 6.92 8.68
CA VAL A 60 -2.28 7.43 9.69
C VAL A 60 -1.48 8.13 10.78
N ILE A 61 -1.86 9.37 11.08
CA ILE A 61 -1.34 10.07 12.25
C ILE A 61 -2.36 9.79 13.35
N SER A 62 -1.95 9.03 14.38
CA SER A 62 -2.71 8.97 15.62
C SER A 62 -2.63 10.36 16.25
N GLY A 63 -3.63 11.20 15.99
CA GLY A 63 -3.80 12.45 16.72
C GLY A 63 -4.10 12.11 18.18
N GLY A 64 -3.10 12.24 19.03
CA GLY A 64 -3.29 12.41 20.47
C GLY A 64 -3.69 13.84 20.78
#